data_AF-A0A7C7RKQ1-F1
#
_entry.id   AF-A0A7C7RKQ1-F1
#
_cell.length_a   1.000
_cell.length_b   1.000
_cell.length_c   1.000
_cell.angle_alpha   90.00
_cell.angle_beta   90.00
_cell.angle_gamma   90.00
#
_symmetry.space_group_name_H-M   'P 1'
#
loop_
_entity.id
_entity.type
_entity.pdbx_description
1 polymer ?
#
loop_
_entity_poly.entity_id
_entity_poly.type
_entity_poly.pdbx_seq_one_letter_code
_entity_poly.pdbx_strand_id
1 'polypeptide(L)'
;MVTALEAIKDPEEKLTEVLEKFKGVPVYLSFDVDFLDPSIMPCTGTPEPGGFDWYTTIGLLKRIISSRRVVGMDFVEFSPVVNRKDAAYLLAKLIYKSIGYLTASH
;
A
#
# COMPACT_ATOMS: atom_id res chain seq x y z
N MET A 1 7.93 -7.17 6.67
CA MET A 1 6.47 -7.25 6.81
C MET A 1 6.08 -6.32 7.95
N VAL A 2 5.25 -5.33 7.66
CA VAL A 2 4.63 -4.41 8.62
C VAL A 2 3.14 -4.59 8.40
N THR A 3 2.39 -4.94 9.43
CA THR A 3 0.96 -5.24 9.27
C THR A 3 0.14 -3.96 9.36
N ALA A 4 -1.08 -3.98 8.80
CA ALA A 4 -2.00 -2.85 8.88
C ALA A 4 -2.24 -2.43 10.33
N LEU A 5 -2.49 -3.40 11.23
CA LEU A 5 -2.77 -3.16 12.65
C LEU A 5 -1.64 -2.43 13.39
N GLU A 6 -0.38 -2.76 13.08
CA GLU A 6 0.78 -2.08 13.67
C GLU A 6 0.91 -0.65 13.16
N ALA A 7 0.64 -0.43 11.87
CA ALA A 7 0.72 0.88 11.26
C ALA A 7 -0.42 1.81 11.70
N ILE A 8 -1.64 1.30 11.99
CA ILE A 8 -2.81 2.12 12.34
C ILE A 8 -2.60 2.97 13.60
N LYS A 9 -1.87 2.45 14.60
CA LYS A 9 -1.70 3.13 15.89
C LYS A 9 -0.81 4.37 15.81
N ASP A 10 0.29 4.29 15.07
CA ASP A 10 1.17 5.43 14.77
C ASP A 10 1.85 5.21 13.40
N PRO A 11 1.19 5.66 12.30
CA PRO A 11 1.68 5.40 10.95
C PRO A 11 3.02 6.08 10.66
N GLU A 12 3.25 7.27 11.23
CA GLU A 12 4.46 8.06 10.95
C GLU A 12 5.67 7.54 11.71
N GLU A 13 5.50 7.15 12.98
CA GLU A 13 6.54 6.50 13.76
C GLU A 13 6.93 5.16 13.11
N LYS A 14 5.95 4.30 12.80
CA LYS A 14 6.24 3.02 12.15
C LYS A 14 6.85 3.15 10.78
N LEU A 15 6.38 4.11 9.98
CA LEU A 15 7.03 4.37 8.70
C LEU A 15 8.49 4.82 8.89
N THR A 16 8.77 5.66 9.88
CA THR A 16 10.13 6.11 10.16
C THR A 16 11.03 4.95 10.61
N GLU A 17 10.55 4.07 11.49
CA GLU A 17 11.26 2.86 11.92
C GLU A 17 11.59 1.95 10.73
N VAL A 18 10.60 1.69 9.88
CA VAL A 18 10.75 0.85 8.68
C VAL A 18 11.75 1.45 7.71
N LEU A 19 11.68 2.77 7.49
CA LEU A 19 12.64 3.48 6.68
C LEU A 19 14.03 3.36 7.30
N GLU A 20 14.27 3.64 8.57
CA GLU A 20 15.64 3.49 9.10
C GLU A 20 16.18 2.04 8.99
N LYS A 21 15.31 1.03 9.18
CA LYS A 21 15.69 -0.39 9.08
C LYS A 21 16.24 -0.80 7.70
N PHE A 22 15.72 -0.26 6.60
CA PHE A 22 16.11 -0.67 5.24
C PHE A 22 17.05 0.33 4.54
N LYS A 23 17.75 1.17 5.30
CA LYS A 23 18.53 2.29 4.74
C LYS A 23 19.73 1.78 3.93
N GLY A 24 19.94 2.36 2.76
CA GLY A 24 21.09 2.04 1.89
C GLY A 24 20.97 0.71 1.12
N VAL A 25 19.86 -0.02 1.23
CA VAL A 25 19.62 -1.26 0.48
C VAL A 25 18.45 -1.11 -0.50
N PRO A 26 18.47 -1.80 -1.66
CA PRO A 26 17.29 -1.89 -2.51
C PRO A 26 16.15 -2.59 -1.77
N VAL A 27 14.92 -2.13 -2.00
CA VAL A 27 13.72 -2.69 -1.36
C VAL A 27 12.75 -3.21 -2.41
N TYR A 28 12.04 -4.28 -2.08
CA TYR A 28 10.90 -4.77 -2.83
C TYR A 28 9.63 -4.45 -2.04
N LEU A 29 8.62 -3.91 -2.70
CA LEU A 29 7.36 -3.51 -2.07
C LEU A 29 6.25 -4.51 -2.40
N SER A 30 5.81 -5.27 -1.41
CA SER A 30 4.59 -6.08 -1.54
C SER A 30 3.47 -5.40 -0.77
N PHE A 31 2.35 -5.14 -1.46
CA PHE A 31 1.20 -4.45 -0.89
C PHE A 31 -0.02 -5.37 -0.87
N ASP A 32 -0.47 -5.70 0.34
CA ASP A 32 -1.74 -6.39 0.55
C ASP A 32 -2.90 -5.41 0.41
N VAL A 33 -3.87 -5.71 -0.46
CA VAL A 33 -5.00 -4.79 -0.68
C VAL A 33 -5.98 -4.77 0.49
N ASP A 34 -5.92 -5.75 1.40
CA ASP A 34 -6.70 -5.76 2.65
C ASP A 34 -6.17 -4.76 3.71
N PHE A 35 -5.03 -4.11 3.44
CA PHE A 35 -4.55 -2.96 4.21
C PHE A 35 -5.55 -1.78 4.19
N LEU A 36 -6.30 -1.64 3.10
CA LEU A 36 -7.34 -0.64 2.95
C LEU A 36 -8.60 -1.06 3.71
N ASP A 37 -9.29 -0.10 4.32
CA ASP A 37 -10.55 -0.38 4.99
C ASP A 37 -11.55 -1.06 4.03
N PRO A 38 -12.36 -2.04 4.48
CA PRO A 38 -13.34 -2.73 3.64
C PRO A 38 -14.38 -1.81 2.99
N SER A 39 -14.62 -0.61 3.53
CA SER A 39 -15.45 0.41 2.87
C SER A 39 -14.82 0.95 1.58
N ILE A 40 -13.51 0.81 1.43
CA ILE A 40 -12.70 1.23 0.27
C ILE A 40 -12.34 0.03 -0.60
N MET A 41 -11.79 -1.04 0.00
CA MET A 41 -11.42 -2.28 -0.70
C MET A 41 -12.13 -3.50 -0.12
N PRO A 42 -13.36 -3.79 -0.55
CA PRO A 42 -14.09 -4.97 -0.09
C PRO A 42 -13.77 -6.25 -0.87
N CYS A 43 -12.93 -6.17 -1.91
CA CYS A 43 -12.63 -7.29 -2.80
C CYS A 43 -11.30 -7.95 -2.45
N THR A 44 -11.28 -8.61 -1.28
CA THR A 44 -10.18 -9.43 -0.75
C THR A 44 -10.75 -10.66 -0.05
N GLY A 45 -9.92 -11.70 0.16
CA GLY A 45 -10.30 -12.90 0.91
C GLY A 45 -10.50 -12.64 2.42
N THR A 46 -9.81 -11.64 2.97
CA THR A 46 -9.72 -11.38 4.41
C THR A 46 -9.95 -9.89 4.74
N PRO A 47 -11.17 -9.35 4.53
CA PRO A 47 -11.43 -7.95 4.83
C PRO A 47 -11.32 -7.68 6.35
N GLU A 48 -10.38 -6.83 6.75
CA GLU A 48 -10.17 -6.45 8.16
C GLU A 48 -10.77 -5.06 8.47
N PRO A 49 -11.74 -4.95 9.41
CA PRO A 49 -12.31 -3.66 9.78
C PRO A 49 -11.28 -2.69 10.39
N GLY A 50 -11.40 -1.40 10.05
CA GLY A 50 -10.54 -0.36 10.60
C GLY A 50 -9.21 -0.21 9.86
N GLY A 51 -9.14 -0.70 8.61
CA GLY A 51 -8.01 -0.49 7.72
C GLY A 51 -7.80 0.99 7.35
N PHE A 52 -6.81 1.23 6.50
CA PHE A 52 -6.43 2.60 6.13
C PHE A 52 -7.36 3.22 5.08
N ASP A 53 -7.48 4.54 5.15
CA ASP A 53 -8.13 5.30 4.09
C ASP A 53 -7.23 5.46 2.85
N TRP A 54 -7.84 5.86 1.74
CA TRP A 54 -7.17 6.02 0.45
C TRP A 54 -6.02 7.03 0.50
N TYR A 55 -6.22 8.20 1.12
CA TYR A 55 -5.26 9.29 1.08
C TYR A 55 -4.05 9.01 1.98
N THR A 56 -4.28 8.44 3.15
CA THR A 56 -3.20 7.97 4.02
C THR A 56 -2.37 6.90 3.31
N THR A 57 -3.03 5.92 2.67
CA THR A 57 -2.36 4.84 1.92
C THR A 57 -1.44 5.36 0.81
N ILE A 58 -1.94 6.23 -0.08
CA ILE A 58 -1.10 6.77 -1.15
C ILE A 58 -0.01 7.70 -0.62
N GLY A 59 -0.22 8.35 0.54
CA GLY A 59 0.79 9.15 1.23
C GLY A 59 1.95 8.30 1.72
N LEU A 60 1.64 7.19 2.41
CA LEU A 60 2.62 6.20 2.87
C LEU A 60 3.40 5.62 1.68
N LEU A 61 2.70 5.15 0.65
CA LEU A 61 3.33 4.59 -0.56
C LEU A 61 4.26 5.61 -1.23
N LYS A 62 3.81 6.85 -1.41
CA LYS A 62 4.64 7.92 -1.98
C LYS A 62 5.90 8.14 -1.14
N ARG A 63 5.77 8.21 0.18
CA ARG A 63 6.92 8.44 1.08
C ARG A 63 7.90 7.28 1.09
N ILE A 64 7.42 6.02 1.09
CA ILE A 64 8.27 4.82 0.95
C ILE A 64 9.02 4.87 -0.37
N ILE A 65 8.30 5.04 -1.47
CA ILE A 65 8.86 4.99 -2.83
C ILE A 65 9.87 6.12 -3.06
N SER A 66 9.58 7.33 -2.57
CA SER A 66 10.47 8.49 -2.75
C SER A 66 11.71 8.44 -1.85
N SER A 67 11.65 7.66 -0.76
CA SER A 67 12.75 7.57 0.22
C SER A 67 13.67 6.37 -0.02
N ARG A 68 13.37 5.51 -1.01
CA ARG A 68 14.02 4.20 -1.19
C ARG A 68 14.27 3.87 -2.65
N ARG A 69 15.33 3.09 -2.88
CA ARG A 69 15.52 2.41 -4.16
C ARG A 69 14.60 1.19 -4.24
N VAL A 70 13.36 1.40 -4.68
CA VAL A 70 12.40 0.32 -4.91
C VAL A 70 12.73 -0.37 -6.23
N VAL A 71 13.01 -1.68 -6.21
CA VAL A 71 13.41 -2.47 -7.40
C VAL A 71 12.28 -3.25 -8.03
N GLY A 72 11.12 -3.31 -7.37
CA GLY A 72 9.93 -4.00 -7.84
C GLY A 72 8.79 -3.81 -6.85
N MET A 73 7.56 -4.06 -7.33
CA MET A 73 6.39 -4.09 -6.47
C MET A 73 5.34 -5.08 -6.96
N ASP A 74 4.57 -5.65 -6.04
CA ASP A 74 3.34 -6.39 -6.31
C ASP A 74 2.19 -5.90 -5.43
N PHE A 75 0.99 -6.18 -5.90
CA PHE A 75 -0.27 -5.93 -5.20
C PHE A 75 -1.02 -7.26 -5.13
N VAL A 76 -1.24 -7.76 -3.92
CA VAL A 76 -1.69 -9.13 -3.64
C VAL A 76 -3.07 -9.13 -3.00
N GLU A 77 -3.65 -10.32 -2.82
CA GLU A 77 -4.95 -10.58 -2.17
C GLU A 77 -6.19 -9.91 -2.79
N PHE A 78 -6.07 -9.36 -4.00
CA PHE A 78 -7.26 -8.92 -4.73
C PHE A 78 -8.11 -10.12 -5.14
N SER A 79 -9.33 -10.19 -4.63
CA SER A 79 -10.30 -11.24 -4.90
C SER A 79 -11.54 -10.63 -5.57
N PRO A 80 -11.68 -10.74 -6.90
CA PRO A 80 -12.76 -10.09 -7.65
C PRO A 80 -14.14 -10.60 -7.22
N VAL A 81 -15.05 -9.67 -6.93
CA VAL A 81 -16.47 -9.98 -6.67
C VAL A 81 -17.30 -9.63 -7.91
N VAL A 82 -18.29 -10.48 -8.24
CA VAL A 82 -19.21 -10.24 -9.35
C VAL A 82 -19.88 -8.87 -9.19
N ASN A 83 -19.93 -8.09 -10.27
CA ASN A 83 -20.47 -6.73 -10.32
C ASN A 83 -19.74 -5.67 -9.46
N ARG A 84 -18.53 -5.95 -8.95
CA ARG A 84 -17.69 -4.99 -8.21
C ARG A 84 -16.51 -4.47 -9.03
N LYS A 85 -16.82 -3.82 -10.17
CA LYS A 85 -15.79 -3.21 -11.04
C LYS A 85 -15.09 -2.03 -10.37
N ASP A 86 -15.78 -1.35 -9.47
CA ASP A 86 -15.27 -0.23 -8.67
C ASP A 86 -13.98 -0.58 -7.92
N ALA A 87 -13.93 -1.75 -7.26
CA ALA A 87 -12.75 -2.20 -6.54
C ALA A 87 -11.56 -2.49 -7.47
N ALA A 88 -11.83 -3.10 -8.64
CA ALA A 88 -10.80 -3.33 -9.65
C ALA A 88 -10.24 -2.00 -10.20
N TYR A 89 -11.10 -1.01 -10.47
CA TYR A 89 -10.65 0.33 -10.87
C TYR A 89 -9.86 1.04 -9.77
N LEU A 90 -10.26 0.88 -8.52
CA LEU A 90 -9.55 1.43 -7.36
C LEU A 90 -8.14 0.85 -7.27
N LEU A 91 -8.00 -0.47 -7.35
CA LEU A 91 -6.71 -1.15 -7.37
C LEU A 91 -5.85 -0.71 -8.56
N ALA A 92 -6.43 -0.68 -9.76
CA ALA A 92 -5.71 -0.20 -10.96
C ALA A 92 -5.20 1.24 -10.78
N LYS A 93 -5.98 2.11 -10.14
CA LYS A 93 -5.58 3.48 -9.83
C LYS A 93 -4.49 3.56 -8.76
N LEU A 94 -4.51 2.66 -7.78
CA LEU A 94 -3.47 2.55 -6.76
C LEU A 94 -2.14 2.15 -7.40
N ILE A 95 -2.16 1.10 -8.23
CA ILE A 95 -1.00 0.63 -9.02
C ILE A 95 -0.47 1.76 -9.90
N TYR A 96 -1.35 2.42 -10.66
CA TYR A 96 -0.98 3.54 -11.53
C TYR A 96 -0.28 4.66 -10.77
N LYS A 97 -0.79 5.03 -9.59
CA LYS A 97 -0.15 6.04 -8.74
C LYS A 97 1.21 5.59 -8.23
N SER A 98 1.33 4.34 -7.78
CA SER A 98 2.61 3.79 -7.29
C SER A 98 3.69 3.75 -8.37
N ILE A 99 3.33 3.37 -9.61
CA ILE A 99 4.22 3.49 -10.77
C ILE A 99 4.61 4.95 -11.00
N GLY A 100 3.65 5.88 -10.95
CA GLY A 100 3.93 7.31 -11.06
C GLY A 100 4.94 7.81 -10.02
N TYR A 101 4.83 7.35 -8.77
CA TYR A 101 5.78 7.70 -7.71
C TYR A 101 7.18 7.15 -7.98
N LEU A 102 7.33 5.95 -8.54
CA LEU A 102 8.64 5.44 -8.94
C LEU A 102 9.31 6.35 -9.97
N THR A 103 8.56 6.70 -11.01
CA THR A 103 9.08 7.50 -12.13
C THR A 103 9.44 8.93 -11.75
N ALA A 104 8.81 9.48 -10.72
CA ALA A 104 9.09 10.83 -10.23
C ALA A 104 10.27 10.88 -9.23
N SER A 105 10.74 9.72 -8.74
CA SER A 105 11.77 9.62 -7.71
C SER A 105 13.18 9.42 -8.30
N HIS A 106 13.32 9.55 -9.63
CA HIS A 106 14.56 9.35 -10.40
C HIS A 106 14.82 10.56 -11.28
#